data_AF-S7T461-F1
#
_entry.id   AF-S7T461-F1
#
_cell.length_a   1.000
_cell.length_b   1.000
_cell.length_c   1.000
_cell.angle_alpha   90.00
_cell.angle_beta   90.00
_cell.angle_gamma   90.00
#
_symmetry.space_group_name_H-M   'P 1'
#
loop_
_entity.id
_entity.type
_entity.pdbx_description
1 polymer ?
#
loop_
_entity_poly.entity_id
_entity_poly.type
_entity_poly.pdbx_seq_one_letter_code
_entity_poly.pdbx_strand_id
1 'polypeptide(L)'
;MVRLKTLVWLSGLRWAIEQCFEETRTELGMDHYEVRKFMGRHHHMLTCMLAHFFLWHMKIRLGKKAPSITLSQIGILLNLLLPMKKHSFETMIEQIFWIQTKNHRAYLSHRRRRMQETGCSRQVAL
;
A
#
# COMPACT_ATOMS: atom_id res chain seq x y z
N MET A 1 -17.01 -31.95 -19.76
CA MET A 1 -18.29 -31.22 -19.56
C MET A 1 -18.37 -30.81 -18.09
N VAL A 2 -18.38 -29.51 -17.78
CA VAL A 2 -18.41 -29.02 -16.38
C VAL A 2 -19.85 -29.10 -15.86
N ARG A 3 -20.06 -29.67 -14.66
CA ARG A 3 -21.41 -29.83 -14.07
C ARG A 3 -21.96 -28.47 -13.60
N LEU A 4 -23.27 -28.26 -13.73
CA LEU A 4 -23.94 -27.02 -13.32
C LEU A 4 -23.62 -26.61 -11.86
N LYS A 5 -23.57 -27.59 -10.95
CA LYS A 5 -23.21 -27.36 -9.54
C LYS A 5 -21.82 -26.73 -9.37
N THR A 6 -20.86 -27.10 -10.22
CA THR A 6 -19.51 -26.55 -10.22
C THR A 6 -19.51 -25.10 -10.68
N LEU A 7 -20.28 -24.77 -11.72
CA LEU A 7 -20.42 -23.39 -12.21
C LEU A 7 -21.07 -22.48 -11.16
N VAL A 8 -22.12 -22.94 -10.48
CA VAL A 8 -22.77 -22.19 -9.39
C VAL A 8 -21.79 -21.93 -8.24
N TRP A 9 -21.00 -22.92 -7.85
CA TRP A 9 -19.97 -22.76 -6.81
C TRP A 9 -18.87 -21.76 -7.22
N LEU A 10 -18.38 -21.85 -8.45
CA LEU A 10 -17.41 -20.89 -9.01
C LEU A 10 -17.95 -19.46 -9.02
N SER A 11 -19.21 -19.28 -9.39
CA SER A 11 -19.87 -17.96 -9.35
C SER A 11 -19.97 -17.39 -7.93
N GLY A 12 -20.06 -18.25 -6.91
CA GLY A 12 -20.04 -17.84 -5.50
C GLY A 12 -18.66 -17.37 -5.02
N LEU A 13 -17.58 -17.95 -5.53
CA LEU A 13 -16.20 -17.55 -5.17
C LEU A 13 -15.86 -16.13 -5.62
N ARG A 14 -16.48 -15.64 -6.70
CA ARG A 14 -16.30 -14.26 -7.19
C ARG A 14 -16.59 -13.23 -6.11
N TRP A 15 -17.62 -13.46 -5.29
CA TRP A 15 -18.01 -12.52 -4.24
C TRP A 15 -16.91 -12.35 -3.19
N ALA A 16 -16.20 -13.42 -2.82
CA ALA A 16 -15.10 -13.32 -1.87
C ALA A 16 -13.96 -12.45 -2.41
N ILE A 17 -13.67 -12.55 -3.71
CA ILE A 17 -12.64 -11.73 -4.36
C ILE A 17 -13.07 -10.25 -4.38
N GLU A 18 -14.32 -9.97 -4.73
CA GLU A 18 -14.87 -8.61 -4.74
C GLU A 18 -14.84 -7.97 -3.36
N GLN A 19 -15.23 -8.71 -2.32
CA GLN A 19 -15.14 -8.25 -0.94
C GLN A 19 -13.70 -7.91 -0.55
N CYS A 20 -12.72 -8.77 -0.86
CA CYS A 20 -11.31 -8.49 -0.59
C CYS A 20 -10.85 -7.18 -1.25
N PHE A 21 -11.23 -6.93 -2.51
CA PHE A 21 -10.87 -5.70 -3.21
C PHE A 21 -11.54 -4.47 -2.60
N GLU A 22 -12.82 -4.56 -2.25
CA GLU A 22 -13.57 -3.47 -1.60
C GLU A 22 -12.96 -3.10 -0.24
N GLU A 23 -12.66 -4.10 0.59
CA GLU A 23 -12.04 -3.92 1.90
C GLU A 23 -10.61 -3.36 1.76
N THR A 24 -9.82 -3.85 0.79
CA THR A 24 -8.46 -3.36 0.53
C THR A 24 -8.45 -1.92 0.01
N ARG A 25 -9.48 -1.52 -0.73
CA ARG A 25 -9.66 -0.14 -1.18
C ARG A 25 -10.00 0.77 -0.01
N THR A 26 -11.02 0.41 0.76
CA THR A 26 -11.59 1.24 1.82
C THR A 26 -10.68 1.34 3.04
N GLU A 27 -10.07 0.23 3.49
CA GLU A 27 -9.33 0.17 4.77
C GLU A 27 -7.81 0.37 4.59
N LEU A 28 -7.26 0.01 3.43
CA LEU A 28 -5.81 -0.02 3.20
C LEU A 28 -5.33 1.02 2.18
N GLY A 29 -6.24 1.86 1.66
CA GLY A 29 -5.91 2.97 0.77
C GLY A 29 -5.31 2.52 -0.56
N MET A 30 -5.78 1.41 -1.13
CA MET A 30 -5.32 0.93 -2.44
C MET A 30 -5.55 1.95 -3.56
N ASP A 31 -6.58 2.79 -3.43
CA ASP A 31 -6.93 3.87 -4.35
C ASP A 31 -6.25 5.21 -4.05
N HIS A 32 -5.63 5.37 -2.87
CA HIS A 32 -4.92 6.59 -2.46
C HIS A 32 -3.50 6.71 -3.04
N TYR A 33 -3.13 5.82 -3.97
CA TYR A 33 -1.80 5.80 -4.58
C TYR A 33 -1.75 6.61 -5.89
N GLU A 34 -1.14 7.79 -5.84
CA GLU A 34 -1.14 8.78 -6.93
C GLU A 34 -0.03 8.58 -7.99
N VAL A 35 0.85 7.58 -7.83
CA VAL A 35 1.98 7.40 -8.74
C VAL A 35 1.54 6.76 -10.06
N ARG A 36 1.79 7.45 -11.18
CA ARG A 36 1.42 7.00 -12.54
C ARG A 36 2.31 5.91 -13.15
N LYS A 37 3.34 5.42 -12.45
CA LYS A 37 4.20 4.35 -12.96
C LYS A 37 3.59 2.97 -12.68
N PHE A 38 3.43 2.17 -13.73
CA PHE A 38 2.88 0.82 -13.67
C PHE A 38 3.53 -0.06 -12.59
N MET A 39 4.86 -0.17 -12.58
CA MET A 39 5.58 -0.97 -11.58
C MET A 39 5.34 -0.51 -10.13
N GLY A 40 5.27 0.80 -9.91
CA GLY A 40 4.96 1.35 -8.58
C GLY A 40 3.56 0.97 -8.12
N ARG A 41 2.57 1.06 -9.04
CA ARG A 41 1.20 0.67 -8.77
C ARG A 41 1.08 -0.84 -8.45
N HIS A 42 1.83 -1.68 -9.16
CA HIS A 42 1.85 -3.12 -8.92
C HIS A 42 2.43 -3.48 -7.56
N HIS A 43 3.55 -2.87 -7.17
CA HIS A 43 4.11 -3.09 -5.83
C HIS A 43 3.17 -2.58 -4.72
N HIS A 44 2.51 -1.44 -4.92
CA HIS A 44 1.51 -0.92 -3.99
C HIS A 44 0.35 -1.91 -3.82
N MET A 45 -0.22 -2.39 -4.93
CA MET A 45 -1.30 -3.37 -4.92
C MET A 45 -0.93 -4.66 -4.18
N LEU A 46 0.27 -5.20 -4.43
CA LEU A 46 0.77 -6.38 -3.71
C LEU A 46 0.93 -6.12 -2.21
N THR A 47 1.44 -4.94 -1.83
CA THR A 47 1.62 -4.56 -0.43
C THR A 47 0.28 -4.43 0.28
N CYS A 48 -0.71 -3.81 -0.35
CA CYS A 48 -2.08 -3.74 0.18
C CYS A 48 -2.71 -5.13 0.33
N MET A 49 -2.55 -6.02 -0.66
CA MET A 49 -3.05 -7.40 -0.56
C MET A 49 -2.39 -8.20 0.58
N LEU A 50 -1.09 -8.01 0.81
CA LEU A 50 -0.38 -8.63 1.93
C LEU A 50 -0.87 -8.10 3.28
N ALA A 51 -1.08 -6.79 3.40
CA ALA A 51 -1.64 -6.19 4.62
C ALA A 51 -3.07 -6.69 4.88
N HIS A 52 -3.88 -6.82 3.83
CA HIS A 52 -5.22 -7.38 3.93
C HIS A 52 -5.22 -8.83 4.42
N PHE A 53 -4.34 -9.67 3.86
CA PHE A 53 -4.16 -11.05 4.30
C PHE A 53 -3.76 -11.14 5.78
N PHE A 54 -2.88 -10.26 6.25
CA PHE A 54 -2.50 -10.18 7.66
C PHE A 54 -3.70 -9.83 8.56
N LEU A 55 -4.49 -8.82 8.19
CA LEU A 55 -5.70 -8.43 8.93
C LEU A 55 -6.73 -9.55 8.97
N TRP A 56 -6.94 -10.24 7.85
CA TRP A 56 -7.85 -11.38 7.78
C TRP A 56 -7.39 -12.55 8.67
N HIS A 57 -6.09 -12.84 8.67
CA HIS A 57 -5.51 -13.83 9.57
C HIS A 57 -5.68 -13.44 11.05
N MET A 58 -5.55 -12.15 11.38
CA MET A 58 -5.88 -11.66 12.72
C MET A 58 -7.37 -11.81 13.05
N LYS A 59 -8.27 -11.49 12.12
CA LYS A 59 -9.73 -11.68 12.29
C LYS A 59 -10.07 -13.12 12.65
N ILE A 60 -9.49 -14.10 11.95
CA ILE A 60 -9.72 -15.52 12.24
C ILE A 60 -9.22 -15.90 13.64
N ARG A 61 -8.04 -15.40 14.04
CA ARG A 61 -7.48 -15.66 15.38
C ARG A 61 -8.31 -15.01 16.49
N LEU A 62 -8.81 -13.80 16.26
CA LEU A 62 -9.63 -13.06 17.21
C LEU A 62 -11.09 -13.53 17.22
N GLY A 63 -11.59 -14.12 16.13
CA GLY A 63 -12.96 -14.64 16.02
C GLY A 63 -13.33 -15.67 17.11
N LYS A 64 -12.34 -16.39 17.65
CA LYS A 64 -12.52 -17.28 18.81
C LYS A 64 -12.89 -16.53 20.10
N LYS A 65 -12.49 -15.26 20.22
CA LYS A 65 -12.71 -14.39 21.39
C LYS A 65 -13.79 -13.33 21.13
N ALA A 66 -13.93 -12.86 19.90
CA ALA A 66 -14.87 -11.83 19.47
C ALA A 66 -15.44 -12.20 18.08
N PRO A 67 -16.59 -12.90 18.01
CA PRO A 67 -17.11 -13.46 16.77
C PRO A 67 -17.65 -12.41 15.77
N SER A 68 -17.95 -11.19 16.23
CA SER A 68 -18.54 -10.11 15.42
C SER A 68 -17.55 -9.00 15.02
N ILE A 69 -16.25 -9.22 15.23
CA ILE A 69 -15.24 -8.18 14.96
C ILE A 69 -15.12 -7.88 13.46
N THR A 70 -15.26 -6.62 13.08
CA THR A 70 -15.09 -6.16 11.69
C THR A 70 -13.61 -5.92 11.37
N LEU A 71 -13.26 -5.92 10.08
CA LEU A 71 -11.87 -5.67 9.66
C LEU A 71 -11.40 -4.26 10.03
N SER A 72 -12.29 -3.27 9.93
CA SER A 72 -12.06 -1.88 10.35
C SER A 72 -11.72 -1.77 11.85
N GLN A 73 -12.46 -2.47 12.70
CA GLN A 73 -12.21 -2.50 14.15
C GLN A 73 -10.83 -3.10 14.46
N ILE A 74 -10.40 -4.11 13.71
CA ILE A 74 -9.06 -4.68 13.84
C ILE A 74 -7.98 -3.66 13.44
N GLY A 75 -8.21 -2.89 12.37
CA GLY A 75 -7.30 -1.82 11.95
C GLY A 75 -7.13 -0.74 13.04
N ILE A 76 -8.23 -0.30 13.64
CA ILE A 76 -8.21 0.66 14.76
C ILE A 76 -7.47 0.07 15.97
N LEU A 77 -7.80 -1.17 16.33
CA LEU A 77 -7.14 -1.88 17.43
C LEU A 77 -5.63 -2.01 17.19
N LEU A 78 -5.23 -2.30 15.95
CA LEU A 78 -3.83 -2.43 15.58
C LEU A 78 -3.09 -1.09 15.69
N ASN A 79 -3.70 0.02 15.29
CA ASN A 79 -3.13 1.36 15.48
C ASN A 79 -2.97 1.74 16.96
N LEU A 80 -3.82 1.19 17.83
CA LEU A 80 -3.70 1.39 19.28
C LEU A 80 -2.65 0.46 19.92
N LEU A 81 -2.58 -0.80 19.46
CA LEU A 81 -1.69 -1.84 20.00
C LEU A 81 -0.27 -1.77 19.47
N LEU A 82 -0.07 -1.37 18.22
CA LEU A 82 1.24 -0.99 17.71
C LEU A 82 1.43 0.47 18.10
N PRO A 83 2.17 0.79 19.18
CA PRO A 83 2.61 2.15 19.39
C PRO A 83 3.49 2.50 18.18
N MET A 84 2.89 3.22 17.24
CA MET A 84 3.61 4.01 16.25
C MET A 84 4.71 4.73 17.03
N LYS A 85 5.96 4.44 16.68
CA LYS A 85 7.17 4.91 17.34
C LYS A 85 6.94 6.36 17.75
N LYS A 86 6.87 6.65 19.06
CA LYS A 86 6.74 8.03 19.53
C LYS A 86 7.98 8.76 19.04
N HIS A 87 7.82 9.52 17.97
CA HIS A 87 8.92 10.27 17.39
C HIS A 87 9.21 11.44 18.32
N SER A 88 10.33 11.36 19.04
CA SER A 88 10.93 12.54 19.66
C SER A 88 11.15 13.60 18.58
N PHE A 89 11.04 14.87 18.93
CA PHE A 89 11.21 16.00 18.01
C PHE A 89 12.51 15.90 17.18
N GLU A 90 13.59 15.42 17.81
CA GLU A 90 14.89 15.16 17.17
C GLU A 90 14.77 14.12 16.07
N THR A 91 14.14 12.97 16.36
CA THR A 91 13.91 11.94 15.34
C THR A 91 13.02 12.43 14.21
N MET A 92 12.10 13.36 14.47
CA MET A 92 11.23 13.95 13.45
C MET A 92 12.03 14.86 12.50
N ILE A 93 12.95 15.67 13.03
CA ILE A 93 13.87 16.50 12.25
C ILE A 93 14.76 15.62 11.36
N GLU A 94 15.33 14.54 11.91
CA GLU A 94 16.12 13.59 11.13
C GLU A 94 15.32 12.94 9.98
N GLN A 95 14.05 12.57 10.23
CA GLN A 95 13.17 12.04 9.19
C GLN A 95 12.92 13.09 8.09
N ILE A 96 12.65 14.34 8.46
CA ILE A 96 12.44 15.43 7.49
C ILE A 96 13.68 15.63 6.63
N PHE A 97 14.87 15.73 7.22
CA PHE A 97 16.12 15.87 6.47
C PHE A 97 16.37 14.67 5.54
N TRP A 98 16.07 13.45 5.99
CA TRP A 98 16.19 12.25 5.17
C TRP A 98 15.24 12.27 3.97
N ILE A 99 13.97 12.65 4.17
CA ILE A 99 12.96 12.80 3.11
C ILE A 99 13.41 13.86 2.10
N GLN A 100 13.83 15.04 2.58
CA GLN A 100 14.30 16.12 1.71
C GLN A 100 15.50 15.69 0.87
N THR A 101 16.47 15.00 1.48
CA THR A 101 17.65 14.48 0.77
C THR A 101 17.26 13.47 -0.31
N LYS A 102 16.33 12.56 -0.01
CA LYS A 102 15.79 11.60 -0.98
C LYS A 102 15.08 12.29 -2.14
N ASN A 103 14.22 13.27 -1.84
CA ASN A 103 13.50 14.04 -2.86
C ASN A 103 14.47 14.83 -3.74
N HIS A 104 15.49 15.45 -3.15
CA HIS A 104 16.52 16.17 -3.89
C HIS A 104 17.32 15.24 -4.81
N ARG A 105 17.73 14.05 -4.34
CA ARG A 105 18.40 13.05 -5.18
C ARG A 105 17.52 12.57 -6.34
N ALA A 106 16.23 12.35 -6.09
CA ALA A 106 15.27 11.98 -7.13
C ALA A 106 15.10 13.10 -8.17
N TYR A 107 15.03 14.36 -7.73
CA TYR A 107 15.00 15.54 -8.60
C TYR A 107 16.25 15.62 -9.49
N LEU A 108 17.44 15.51 -8.92
CA LEU A 108 18.69 15.55 -9.69
C LEU A 108 18.79 14.40 -10.70
N SER A 109 18.35 13.20 -10.32
CA SER A 109 18.28 12.06 -11.23
C SER A 109 17.31 12.29 -12.38
N HIS A 110 16.11 12.80 -12.09
CA HIS A 110 15.12 13.14 -13.11
C HIS A 110 15.66 14.22 -14.05
N ARG A 111 16.28 15.28 -13.50
CA ARG A 111 16.89 16.37 -14.27
C ARG A 111 18.00 15.85 -15.18
N ARG A 112 18.92 15.02 -14.68
CA ARG A 112 19.98 14.40 -15.50
C ARG A 112 19.40 13.57 -16.65
N ARG A 113 18.40 12.75 -16.38
CA ARG A 113 17.73 11.93 -17.42
C ARG A 113 17.06 12.80 -18.48
N ARG A 114 16.36 13.86 -18.06
CA ARG A 114 15.71 14.80 -18.98
C ARG A 114 16.71 15.54 -19.87
N MET A 115 17.86 15.94 -19.32
CA MET A 115 18.94 16.59 -20.09
C MET A 115 19.55 15.64 -21.14
N GLN A 116 19.65 14.34 -20.84
CA GLN A 116 20.09 13.32 -21.79
C GLN A 116 19.04 13.06 -22.90
N GLU A 117 17.75 13.02 -22.54
CA GLU A 117 16.63 12.82 -23.48
C GLU A 117 16.45 14.02 -24.46
N THR A 118 16.69 15.26 -24.00
CA THR A 118 16.49 16.47 -24.82
C THR A 118 17.74 16.94 -25.57
N GLY A 119 18.88 16.24 -25.44
CA GLY A 119 20.14 16.60 -26.11
C GLY A 119 20.74 17.96 -25.70
N CYS A 120 20.14 18.65 -24.72
CA CYS A 120 20.59 19.97 -24.30
C CYS A 120 21.75 19.84 -23.31
N SER A 121 22.95 19.62 -23.83
CA SER A 121 24.19 19.84 -23.07
C SER A 121 24.46 21.35 -23.01
N ARG A 122 23.72 22.09 -22.19
CA ARG A 122 24.18 23.44 -21.82
C ARG A 122 25.26 23.31 -20.75
N GLN A 123 26.48 23.56 -21.21
CA GLN A 123 27.58 24.12 -20.44
C GLN A 123 27.03 24.99 -19.29
N VAL A 124 27.19 24.52 -18.07
CA VAL A 124 27.34 25.42 -16.92
C VAL A 124 28.65 24.99 -16.29
N ALA A 125 29.72 25.49 -16.91
CA ALA A 125 31.00 25.61 -16.25
C ALA A 125 30.85 26.68 -15.18
N LEU A 126 31.11 26.28 -13.94
CA LEU A 126 31.81 27.10 -12.95
C LEU A 126 33.05 26.31 -12.56
#